data_AF-A0A3C0SMA8-F1
#
_entry.id   AF-A0A3C0SMA8-F1
#
_cell.length_a   1.000
_cell.length_b   1.000
_cell.length_c   1.000
_cell.angle_alpha   90.00
_cell.angle_beta   90.00
_cell.angle_gamma   90.00
#
_symmetry.space_group_name_H-M   'P 1'
#
loop_
_entity.id
_entity.type
_entity.pdbx_description
1 polymer ?
#
loop_
_entity_poly.entity_id
_entity_poly.type
_entity_poly.pdbx_seq_one_letter_code
_entity_poly.pdbx_strand_id
1 'polypeptide(L)' 'MKILNKAIGNYGENLAKEYIKEKGYIILDENFLCKLGEIDIIA' A
#
# COMPACT_ATOMS: atom_id res chain seq x y z
N MET A 1 16.03 10.21 -12.15
CA MET A 1 14.56 10.08 -12.31
C MET A 1 13.93 8.91 -11.54
N LYS A 2 14.54 7.71 -11.43
CA LYS A 2 13.94 6.57 -10.69
C LYS A 2 13.63 6.82 -9.20
N ILE A 3 14.40 7.68 -8.52
CA ILE A 3 14.23 7.95 -7.07
C ILE A 3 12.90 8.68 -6.79
N LEU A 4 12.52 9.65 -7.63
CA LEU A 4 11.25 10.37 -7.49
C LEU A 4 10.04 9.45 -7.64
N ASN A 5 10.09 8.52 -8.60
CA ASN A 5 8.99 7.56 -8.81
C ASN A 5 8.78 6.67 -7.57
N LYS A 6 9.87 6.25 -6.92
CA LYS A 6 9.78 5.46 -5.68
C LYS A 6 9.22 6.28 -4.51
N ALA A 7 9.65 7.54 -4.37
CA ALA A 7 9.14 8.42 -3.32
C ALA A 7 7.64 8.70 -3.48
N ILE A 8 7.18 8.93 -4.72
CA ILE A 8 5.76 9.14 -5.03
C ILE A 8 4.95 7.87 -4.80
N GLY A 9 5.45 6.70 -5.19
CA GLY A 9 4.80 5.41 -4.92
C GLY A 9 4.60 5.18 -3.43
N ASN A 10 5.69 5.28 -2.64
CA ASN A 10 5.64 5.14 -1.19
C ASN A 10 4.66 6.15 -0.53
N TYR A 11 4.60 7.37 -1.04
CA TYR A 11 3.66 8.38 -0.53
C TYR A 11 2.20 7.96 -0.78
N GLY A 12 1.89 7.46 -1.98
CA GLY A 12 0.55 6.96 -2.32
C GLY A 12 0.13 5.76 -1.48
N GLU A 13 1.02 4.79 -1.29
CA GLU A 13 0.78 3.62 -0.44
C GLU A 13 0.50 4.03 1.02
N ASN A 14 1.29 4.96 1.56
CA ASN A 14 1.06 5.47 2.91
C ASN A 14 -0.27 6.21 3.03
N LEU A 15 -0.63 7.04 2.04
CA LEU A 15 -1.92 7.73 2.03
C LEU A 15 -3.10 6.75 1.98
N ALA A 16 -3.00 5.67 1.19
CA ALA A 16 -4.01 4.63 1.12
C ALA A 16 -4.18 3.92 2.48
N LYS A 17 -3.08 3.57 3.16
CA LYS A 17 -3.13 2.96 4.49
C LYS A 17 -3.81 3.84 5.52
N GLU A 18 -3.44 5.12 5.57
CA GLU A 18 -4.06 6.06 6.52
C GLU A 18 -5.55 6.23 6.24
N TYR A 19 -5.94 6.38 4.96
CA TYR A 19 -7.35 6.46 4.60
C TYR A 19 -8.15 5.22 5.04
N ILE A 20 -7.61 4.02 4.83
CA ILE A 20 -8.24 2.76 5.24
C ILE A 20 -8.39 2.68 6.77
N LYS A 21 -7.35 3.05 7.53
CA LYS A 21 -7.39 3.12 8.99
C LYS A 21 -8.40 4.15 9.51
N GLU A 22 -8.46 5.33 8.90
CA GLU A 22 -9.42 6.39 9.23
C GLU A 22 -10.87 5.93 9.00
N LYS A 23 -11.09 5.04 8.03
CA LYS A 23 -12.39 4.41 7.78
C LYS A 23 -12.73 3.29 8.78
N GLY A 24 -11.83 2.96 9.70
CA GLY A 24 -12.04 1.95 10.74
C GLY A 24 -11.70 0.52 10.32
N TYR A 25 -11.04 0.33 9.18
CA TYR A 25 -10.55 -0.98 8.76
C TYR A 25 -9.21 -1.31 9.43
N ILE A 26 -8.92 -2.60 9.55
CA ILE A 26 -7.68 -3.11 10.13
C ILE A 26 -6.85 -3.66 8.99
N ILE A 27 -5.63 -3.13 8.81
CA ILE A 27 -4.69 -3.68 7.85
C ILE A 27 -4.32 -5.11 8.27
N LEU A 28 -4.65 -6.08 7.43
CA LEU A 28 -4.38 -7.51 7.64
C LEU A 28 -3.01 -7.91 7.09
N ASP A 29 -2.62 -7.37 5.94
CA ASP A 29 -1.33 -7.65 5.31
C ASP A 29 -0.92 -6.51 4.36
N GLU A 30 0.38 -6.37 4.10
CA GLU A 30 0.95 -5.37 3.19
C GLU A 30 1.99 -6.03 2.27
N ASN A 31 2.08 -5.57 1.02
CA ASN A 31 2.98 -6.12 0.00
C ASN A 31 2.81 -7.63 -0.18
N PHE A 32 1.57 -8.10 -0.18
CA PHE A 32 1.26 -9.51 -0.35
C PHE A 32 1.63 -9.98 -1.76
N LEU A 33 2.44 -11.03 -1.85
CA LEU A 33 2.88 -11.61 -3.12
C LEU A 33 2.47 -13.08 -3.19
N CYS A 34 1.86 -13.46 -4.30
CA CYS A 34 1.52 -14.85 -4.60
C CYS A 34 1.87 -15.19 -6.06
N LYS A 35 1.70 -16.45 -6.44
CA LYS A 35 1.98 -16.91 -7.82
C LYS A 35 1.12 -16.21 -8.89
N LEU A 36 0.01 -15.60 -8.50
CA LEU A 36 -0.94 -14.95 -9.40
C LEU A 36 -0.72 -13.44 -9.52
N GLY A 37 0.09 -12.84 -8.65
CA GLY A 37 0.32 -11.40 -8.62
C GLY A 37 0.58 -10.88 -7.21
N GLU A 38 0.52 -9.57 -7.09
CA GLU A 38 0.76 -8.83 -5.84
C GLU A 38 -0.45 -7.98 -5.46
N ILE A 39 -0.59 -7.73 -4.15
CA ILE A 39 -1.57 -6.83 -3.57
C ILE A 39 -0.83 -5.93 -2.56
N ASP A 40 -0.89 -4.63 -2.76
CA ASP A 40 -0.14 -3.68 -1.91
C ASP A 40 -0.67 -3.64 -0.48
N ILE A 41 -2.00 -3.65 -0.30
CA ILE A 41 -2.66 -3.53 1.02
C ILE A 41 -3.89 -4.43 1.07
N ILE A 42 -4.02 -5.21 2.14
CA ILE A 42 -5.21 -6.02 2.48
C ILE A 42 -5.77 -5.47 3.80
N ALA A 43 -7.05 -5.10 3.84
CA ALA A 43 -7.70 -4.48 5.00
C ALA A 43 -9.17 -4.89 5.17
#